data_AF-A0A2S9XB43-F1
#
_entry.id   AF-A0A2S9XB43-F1
#
_cell.length_a   1.000
_cell.length_b   1.000
_cell.length_c   1.000
_cell.angle_alpha   90.00
_cell.angle_beta   90.00
_cell.angle_gamma   90.00
#
_symmetry.space_group_name_H-M   'P 1'
#
loop_
_entity.id
_entity.type
_entity.pdbx_description
1 polymer ?
#
loop_
_entity_poly.entity_id
_entity_poly.type
_entity_poly.pdbx_seq_one_letter_code
_entity_poly.pdbx_strand_id
1 'polypeptide(L)'
;MEPAQEIEDALGDLAAQPDDDALRARAATALTAAGRHREAVEILRDGLINLTAHDGPTLPCLCARCLRPELVHAEAEQMSFTRGFVVARGRVLYYWAPDEIADDPGLLRAVAAQLSRRLVRRA
;
A
#
# COMPACT_ATOMS: atom_id res chain seq x y z
N MET A 1 -7.21 20.12 -8.93
CA MET A 1 -5.81 20.28 -8.50
C MET A 1 -4.94 19.54 -9.48
N GLU A 2 -3.75 20.06 -9.75
CA GLU A 2 -2.77 19.31 -10.56
C GLU A 2 -2.20 18.15 -9.72
N PRO A 3 -1.98 16.95 -10.31
CA PRO A 3 -1.48 15.79 -9.57
C PRO A 3 -0.19 16.05 -8.78
N ALA A 4 0.66 16.96 -9.27
CA ALA A 4 1.89 17.35 -8.59
C ALA A 4 1.62 18.08 -7.25
N GLN A 5 0.66 19.02 -7.24
CA GLN A 5 0.31 19.77 -6.03
C GLN A 5 -0.24 18.87 -4.94
N GLU A 6 -1.08 17.89 -5.30
CA GLU A 6 -1.64 16.94 -4.35
C GLU A 6 -0.57 16.10 -3.65
N ILE A 7 0.48 15.71 -4.39
CA ILE A 7 1.61 14.97 -3.81
C ILE A 7 2.41 15.88 -2.87
N GLU A 8 2.70 17.11 -3.29
CA GLU A 8 3.45 18.08 -2.47
C GLU A 8 2.72 18.38 -1.16
N ASP A 9 1.41 18.62 -1.21
CA ASP A 9 0.58 18.85 -0.03
C ASP A 9 0.58 17.61 0.88
N ALA A 10 0.42 16.41 0.30
CA ALA A 10 0.40 15.18 1.07
C ALA A 10 1.76 14.89 1.75
N LEU A 11 2.87 15.16 1.06
CA LEU A 11 4.22 15.03 1.61
C LEU A 11 4.52 16.10 2.67
N GLY A 12 4.08 17.34 2.47
CA GLY A 12 4.21 18.43 3.42
C GLY A 12 3.50 18.14 4.74
N ASP A 13 2.25 17.66 4.67
CA ASP A 13 1.49 17.26 5.84
C ASP A 13 2.16 16.09 6.58
N LEU A 14 2.65 15.08 5.85
CA LEU A 14 3.39 13.96 6.46
C LEU A 14 4.70 14.43 7.11
N ALA A 15 5.43 15.36 6.50
CA ALA A 15 6.66 15.90 7.08
C ALA A 15 6.40 16.64 8.40
N ALA A 16 5.24 17.31 8.53
CA ALA A 16 4.83 17.95 9.77
C ALA A 16 4.43 16.96 10.87
N GLN A 17 3.93 15.78 10.49
CA GLN A 17 3.44 14.73 11.40
C GLN A 17 3.93 13.34 10.94
N PRO A 18 5.23 13.04 11.10
CA PRO A 18 5.84 11.86 10.48
C PRO A 18 5.27 10.55 11.02
N ASP A 19 4.73 10.51 12.24
CA ASP A 19 4.20 9.27 12.84
C ASP A 19 2.71 9.02 12.52
N ASP A 20 2.06 9.89 11.74
CA ASP A 20 0.65 9.73 11.39
C ASP A 20 0.46 8.72 10.24
N ASP A 21 -0.13 7.57 10.58
CA ASP A 21 -0.45 6.49 9.65
C ASP A 21 -1.37 6.93 8.49
N ALA A 22 -2.34 7.79 8.75
CA ALA A 22 -3.31 8.22 7.75
C ALA A 22 -2.65 9.18 6.75
N LEU A 23 -1.83 10.12 7.22
CA LEU A 23 -1.05 11.00 6.36
C LEU A 23 -0.05 10.21 5.52
N ARG A 24 0.60 9.21 6.12
CA ARG A 24 1.52 8.31 5.40
C ARG A 24 0.81 7.51 4.31
N ALA A 25 -0.35 6.94 4.62
CA ALA A 25 -1.16 6.22 3.64
C ALA A 25 -1.58 7.13 2.48
N ARG A 26 -2.03 8.35 2.77
CA ARG A 26 -2.45 9.33 1.76
C ARG A 26 -1.29 9.73 0.84
N ALA A 27 -0.12 10.03 1.40
CA ALA A 27 1.08 10.36 0.62
C ALA A 27 1.50 9.21 -0.29
N ALA A 28 1.54 7.97 0.23
CA ALA A 28 1.87 6.79 -0.56
C ALA A 28 0.84 6.53 -1.68
N THR A 29 -0.45 6.80 -1.44
CA THR A 29 -1.51 6.66 -2.44
C THR A 29 -1.34 7.70 -3.55
N ALA A 30 -1.10 8.97 -3.21
CA ALA A 30 -0.87 10.03 -4.19
C ALA A 30 0.36 9.73 -5.07
N LEU A 31 1.45 9.27 -4.46
CA LEU A 31 2.64 8.83 -5.19
C LEU A 31 2.36 7.65 -6.12
N THR A 32 1.58 6.67 -5.66
CA THR A 32 1.20 5.51 -6.48
C THR A 32 0.35 5.91 -7.68
N ALA A 33 -0.65 6.79 -7.48
CA ALA A 33 -1.49 7.31 -8.55
C ALA A 33 -0.70 8.09 -9.61
N ALA A 34 0.43 8.70 -9.21
CA ALA A 34 1.33 9.41 -10.11
C ALA A 34 2.44 8.51 -10.72
N GLY A 35 2.39 7.20 -10.54
CA GLY A 35 3.41 6.26 -11.06
C GLY A 35 4.72 6.25 -10.27
N ARG A 36 4.82 6.99 -9.17
CA ARG A 36 6.02 7.13 -8.30
C ARG A 36 6.09 5.99 -7.27
N HIS A 37 6.01 4.75 -7.75
CA HIS A 37 5.82 3.57 -6.91
C HIS A 37 7.01 3.27 -5.98
N ARG A 38 8.23 3.63 -6.39
CA ARG A 38 9.42 3.47 -5.55
C ARG A 38 9.33 4.32 -4.29
N GLU A 39 9.03 5.60 -4.46
CA GLU A 39 8.90 6.56 -3.37
C GLU A 39 7.74 6.20 -2.44
N ALA A 40 6.62 5.72 -3.00
CA ALA A 40 5.51 5.22 -2.21
C ALA A 40 5.93 4.06 -1.29
N VAL A 41 6.72 3.11 -1.79
CA VAL A 41 7.24 2.00 -0.98
C VAL A 41 8.27 2.46 0.05
N GLU A 42 9.12 3.42 -0.28
CA GLU A 42 10.11 3.99 0.65
C GLU A 42 9.42 4.65 1.85
N ILE A 43 8.45 5.52 1.61
CA ILE A 43 7.68 6.18 2.68
C ILE A 43 6.96 5.18 3.59
N LEU A 44 6.40 4.11 3.01
CA LEU A 44 5.76 3.05 3.79
C LEU A 44 6.79 2.23 4.58
N ARG A 45 7.97 1.96 4.00
CA ARG A 45 9.03 1.16 4.63
C ARG A 45 9.68 1.88 5.81
N ASP A 46 9.87 3.20 5.70
CA ASP A 46 10.64 3.97 6.68
C ASP A 46 9.91 4.10 8.04
N GLY A 47 8.58 3.95 8.06
CA GLY A 47 7.78 4.10 9.28
C GLY A 47 6.90 2.91 9.65
N LEU A 48 6.71 1.92 8.76
CA LEU A 48 5.74 0.85 8.97
C LEU A 48 6.36 -0.54 8.88
N ILE A 49 5.85 -1.46 9.70
CA ILE A 49 6.23 -2.87 9.60
C ILE A 49 5.33 -3.55 8.57
N ASN A 50 5.95 -4.10 7.51
CA ASN A 50 5.27 -4.89 6.48
C ASN A 50 4.82 -6.25 7.06
N LEU A 51 3.53 -6.54 6.96
CA LEU A 51 2.90 -7.77 7.44
C LEU A 51 2.73 -8.86 6.38
N THR A 52 3.04 -8.57 5.12
CA THR A 52 2.90 -9.56 4.06
C THR A 52 3.93 -10.66 4.23
N ALA A 53 3.46 -11.89 4.39
CA ALA A 53 4.30 -13.07 4.52
C ALA A 53 4.95 -13.44 3.17
N HIS A 54 6.03 -14.21 3.24
CA HIS A 54 6.54 -14.90 2.05
C HIS A 54 5.61 -16.07 1.73
N ASP A 55 5.02 -16.06 0.55
CA ASP A 55 4.13 -17.11 0.04
C ASP A 55 4.39 -17.32 -1.46
N GLY A 56 4.09 -18.54 -1.94
CA GLY A 56 4.63 -19.23 -3.12
C GLY A 56 4.52 -18.57 -4.51
N PRO A 57 4.97 -19.27 -5.58
CA PRO A 57 5.50 -18.66 -6.80
C PRO A 57 4.45 -18.08 -7.76
N THR A 58 3.16 -18.29 -7.51
CA THR A 58 2.09 -17.93 -8.45
C THR A 58 2.02 -16.44 -8.71
N LEU A 59 2.20 -15.62 -7.66
CA LEU A 59 2.29 -14.17 -7.78
C LEU A 59 3.61 -13.68 -7.17
N PRO A 60 4.15 -12.56 -7.67
CA PRO A 60 5.35 -11.99 -7.09
C PRO A 60 5.17 -11.67 -5.60
N CYS A 61 6.13 -12.10 -4.78
CA CYS A 61 6.05 -11.94 -3.35
C CYS A 61 6.14 -10.47 -2.91
N LEU A 62 5.26 -10.06 -1.99
CA LEU A 62 5.15 -8.70 -1.47
C LEU A 62 5.73 -8.53 -0.05
N CYS A 63 6.44 -9.55 0.46
CA CYS A 63 7.09 -9.46 1.77
C CYS A 63 8.23 -8.44 1.77
N ALA A 64 8.67 -8.03 2.96
CA ALA A 64 9.72 -7.01 3.14
C ALA A 64 11.02 -7.31 2.37
N ARG A 65 11.34 -8.58 2.14
CA ARG A 65 12.56 -9.02 1.44
C ARG A 65 12.42 -9.07 -0.08
N CYS A 66 11.22 -9.32 -0.59
CA CYS A 66 10.99 -9.63 -2.01
C CYS A 66 10.28 -8.51 -2.76
N LEU A 67 9.63 -7.57 -2.05
CA LEU A 67 8.86 -6.50 -2.65
C LEU A 67 9.73 -5.68 -3.63
N ARG A 68 9.36 -5.74 -4.91
CA ARG A 68 9.90 -4.88 -5.98
C ARG A 68 8.98 -3.68 -6.17
N PRO A 69 9.41 -2.45 -5.82
CA PRO A 69 8.51 -1.30 -5.85
C PRO A 69 7.85 -1.03 -7.20
N GLU A 70 8.56 -1.30 -8.30
CA GLU A 70 8.13 -1.04 -9.67
C GLU A 70 7.17 -2.10 -10.20
N LEU A 71 7.06 -3.24 -9.50
CA LEU A 71 6.15 -4.31 -9.88
C LEU A 71 4.77 -4.06 -9.29
N VAL A 72 3.96 -3.37 -10.08
CA VAL A 72 2.60 -2.92 -9.73
C VAL A 72 1.53 -3.80 -10.34
N HIS A 73 1.86 -4.50 -11.44
CA HIS A 73 0.99 -5.46 -12.09
C HIS A 73 1.63 -6.85 -12.10
N ALA A 74 0.80 -7.87 -12.04
CA ALA A 74 1.19 -9.27 -12.18
C ALA A 74 0.09 -10.06 -12.88
N GLU A 75 0.47 -11.15 -13.53
CA GLU A 75 -0.46 -12.08 -14.17
C GLU A 75 -0.31 -13.46 -13.55
N ALA A 76 -1.44 -14.13 -13.30
CA ALA A 76 -1.50 -15.51 -12.86
C ALA A 76 -2.83 -16.13 -13.28
N GLU A 77 -2.82 -17.40 -13.70
CA GLU A 77 -4.06 -18.14 -14.02
C GLU A 77 -4.98 -17.40 -15.02
N GLN A 78 -4.39 -16.71 -16.01
CA GLN A 78 -5.09 -15.89 -17.01
C GLN A 78 -5.85 -14.68 -16.43
N MET A 79 -5.52 -14.27 -15.20
CA MET A 79 -6.04 -13.08 -14.54
C MET A 79 -4.92 -12.06 -14.31
N SER A 80 -5.29 -10.78 -14.40
CA SER A 80 -4.40 -9.65 -14.11
C SER A 80 -4.70 -9.09 -12.72
N PHE A 81 -3.63 -8.75 -12.02
CA PHE A 81 -3.67 -8.24 -10.67
C PHE A 81 -2.90 -6.93 -10.55
N THR A 82 -3.44 -6.02 -9.77
CA THR A 82 -2.80 -4.77 -9.37
C THR A 82 -2.45 -4.81 -7.89
N ARG A 83 -1.25 -4.31 -7.56
CA ARG A 83 -0.76 -4.25 -6.19
C ARG A 83 -1.42 -3.11 -5.44
N GLY A 84 -2.16 -3.45 -4.39
CA GLY A 84 -2.67 -2.50 -3.40
C GLY A 84 -1.89 -2.55 -2.09
N PHE A 85 -2.19 -1.59 -1.22
CA PHE A 85 -1.74 -1.60 0.17
C PHE A 85 -2.77 -0.95 1.10
N VAL A 86 -2.72 -1.30 2.37
CA VAL A 86 -3.41 -0.58 3.45
C VAL A 86 -2.47 -0.38 4.63
N VAL A 87 -2.68 0.72 5.36
CA VAL A 87 -1.93 1.07 6.57
C VAL A 87 -2.86 1.08 7.78
N ALA A 88 -2.41 0.50 8.89
CA ALA A 88 -3.07 0.64 10.19
C ALA A 88 -2.11 0.34 11.35
N ARG A 89 -2.10 1.21 12.37
CA ARG A 89 -1.36 1.04 13.64
C ARG A 89 0.14 0.75 13.44
N GLY A 90 0.82 1.56 12.64
CA GLY A 90 2.24 1.43 12.34
C GLY A 90 2.58 0.21 11.48
N ARG A 91 1.59 -0.37 10.79
CA ARG A 91 1.74 -1.57 9.94
C ARG A 91 1.23 -1.31 8.53
N VAL A 92 1.88 -1.93 7.56
CA VAL A 92 1.42 -1.97 6.16
C VAL A 92 1.14 -3.42 5.75
N LEU A 93 0.05 -3.62 5.02
CA LEU A 93 -0.24 -4.88 4.34
C LEU A 93 -0.33 -4.61 2.84
N TYR A 94 0.56 -5.22 2.08
CA TYR A 94 0.46 -5.27 0.62
C TYR A 94 -0.34 -6.48 0.18
N TYR A 95 -1.12 -6.33 -0.89
CA TYR A 95 -1.92 -7.40 -1.48
C TYR A 95 -2.01 -7.25 -3.00
N TRP A 96 -2.29 -8.36 -3.67
CA TRP A 96 -2.70 -8.39 -5.06
C TRP A 96 -4.22 -8.40 -5.12
N ALA A 97 -4.81 -7.49 -5.89
CA ALA A 97 -6.24 -7.47 -6.19
C ALA A 97 -6.45 -7.70 -7.68
N PRO A 98 -7.44 -8.49 -8.10
CA PRO A 98 -7.83 -8.56 -9.51
C PRO A 98 -8.11 -7.16 -10.05
N ASP A 99 -7.67 -6.86 -11.26
CA ASP A 99 -7.82 -5.52 -11.87
C ASP A 99 -9.27 -5.05 -11.90
N GLU A 100 -10.23 -5.98 -12.05
CA GLU A 100 -11.68 -5.72 -12.03
C GLU A 100 -12.17 -5.01 -10.75
N ILE A 101 -11.47 -5.19 -9.62
CA ILE A 101 -11.87 -4.64 -8.32
C ILE A 101 -10.76 -3.85 -7.64
N ALA A 102 -9.60 -3.68 -8.28
CA ALA A 102 -8.43 -3.04 -7.68
C ALA A 102 -8.72 -1.60 -7.25
N ASP A 103 -9.52 -0.87 -8.04
CA ASP A 103 -9.91 0.51 -7.79
C ASP A 103 -11.21 0.65 -6.98
N ASP A 104 -11.83 -0.45 -6.54
CA ASP A 104 -13.06 -0.41 -5.74
C ASP A 104 -12.78 0.15 -4.32
N PRO A 105 -13.34 1.31 -3.93
CA PRO A 105 -13.18 1.85 -2.58
C PRO A 105 -13.74 0.92 -1.49
N GLY A 106 -14.69 0.06 -1.83
CA GLY A 106 -15.22 -1.01 -1.00
C GLY A 106 -14.15 -2.04 -0.62
N LEU A 107 -13.32 -2.47 -1.58
CA LEU A 107 -12.23 -3.41 -1.32
C LEU A 107 -11.21 -2.81 -0.35
N LEU A 108 -10.74 -1.59 -0.62
CA LEU A 108 -9.77 -0.90 0.25
C LEU A 108 -10.30 -0.76 1.69
N ARG A 109 -11.56 -0.33 1.85
CA ARG A 109 -12.21 -0.22 3.17
C ARG A 109 -12.32 -1.58 3.86
N ALA A 110 -12.70 -2.63 3.14
CA ALA A 110 -12.83 -3.97 3.69
C ALA A 110 -11.49 -4.52 4.18
N VAL A 111 -10.42 -4.38 3.38
CA VAL A 111 -9.07 -4.84 3.76
C VAL A 111 -8.53 -4.03 4.94
N ALA A 112 -8.69 -2.70 4.94
CA ALA A 112 -8.27 -1.84 6.05
C ALA A 112 -9.00 -2.15 7.36
N ALA A 113 -10.32 -2.34 7.30
CA ALA A 113 -11.12 -2.74 8.46
C ALA A 113 -10.70 -4.11 9.00
N GLN A 114 -10.46 -5.07 8.10
CA GLN A 114 -10.02 -6.41 8.48
C GLN A 114 -8.62 -6.40 9.11
N LEU A 115 -7.68 -5.63 8.56
CA LEU A 115 -6.35 -5.44 9.13
C LEU A 115 -6.45 -4.87 10.55
N SER A 116 -7.19 -3.78 10.71
CA SER A 116 -7.38 -3.10 11.99
C SER A 116 -7.97 -4.05 13.05
N ARG A 117 -9.01 -4.82 12.69
CA ARG A 117 -9.62 -5.83 13.57
C ARG A 117 -8.62 -6.91 14.00
N ARG A 118 -7.75 -7.38 13.10
CA ARG A 118 -6.74 -8.40 13.41
C ARG A 118 -5.63 -7.86 14.32
N LEU A 119 -5.25 -6.59 14.17
CA LEU A 119 -4.24 -5.97 15.02
C LEU A 119 -4.75 -5.71 16.43
N VAL A 120 -6.04 -5.38 16.62
CA VAL A 120 -6.66 -5.29 17.96
C VAL A 120 -6.58 -6.62 18.71
N ARG A 121 -6.84 -7.74 18.04
CA ARG A 121 -6.88 -9.07 18.68
C ARG A 121 -5.50 -9.62 19.07
N ARG A 122 -4.42 -8.99 18.61
CA ARG A 122 -3.03 -9.44 18.81
C ARG A 122 -2.24 -8.55 19.78
N ALA A 123 -2.83 -7.45 20.25
CA ALA A 123 -2.27 -6.57 21.27
C ALA A 123 -2.73 -7.03 22.66
#